data_AF-A0A9W9K2Z6-F1
#
_entry.id   AF-A0A9W9K2Z6-F1
#
_cell.length_a   1.000
_cell.length_b   1.000
_cell.length_c   1.000
_cell.angle_alpha   90.00
_cell.angle_beta   90.00
_cell.angle_gamma   90.00
#
_symmetry.space_group_name_H-M   'P 1'
#
loop_
_entity.id
_entity.type
_entity.pdbx_description
1 polymer ?
#
loop_
_entity_poly.entity_id
_entity_poly.type
_entity_poly.pdbx_seq_one_letter_code
_entity_poly.pdbx_strand_id
1 'polypeptide(L)'
;MSGLPEFPFSARRRRGPHNRPGRRAARRIAAAGTSSLPPPPPSARAPPYIAWAKSVPDFAGTVIVHQGPGTKLRKISAGDLAQATESMPLEENGQVRHMFFTDASVAGRSSSPLEPMGRWPALAVVWRSPRYPRWNGQAFPGSGRTADNTGVLELEAVGKALQLAYSRVAGDQREHRHSHLVLVFTDSQTAIDRLSLVPFAPDVKNVQHWGQRLVDRGAELELHYVPGHRDISGNEVADQLAKAAANCLADGRSLSEARVRDLDWFQA
;
A
#
# COMPACT_ATOMS: atom_id res chain seq x y z
N MET A 1 -24.57 -32.57 -48.46
CA MET A 1 -23.80 -33.70 -47.91
C MET A 1 -23.09 -33.21 -46.65
N SER A 2 -23.41 -33.83 -45.51
CA SER A 2 -22.60 -33.94 -44.27
C SER A 2 -22.25 -32.62 -43.56
N GLY A 3 -22.66 -32.32 -42.32
CA GLY A 3 -23.25 -33.09 -41.24
C GLY A 3 -22.78 -32.45 -39.92
N LEU A 4 -23.67 -31.73 -39.23
CA LEU A 4 -23.46 -31.21 -37.87
C LEU A 4 -23.76 -32.32 -36.84
N PRO A 5 -23.05 -32.41 -35.70
CA PRO A 5 -23.45 -33.30 -34.63
C PRO A 5 -24.45 -32.62 -33.68
N GLU A 6 -25.61 -33.24 -33.55
CA GLU A 6 -26.56 -33.07 -32.46
C GLU A 6 -26.00 -33.69 -31.16
N PHE A 7 -26.29 -33.08 -30.01
CA PHE A 7 -26.30 -33.78 -28.72
C PHE A 7 -27.57 -33.43 -27.93
N PRO A 8 -28.12 -34.39 -27.17
CA PRO A 8 -29.53 -34.39 -26.81
C PRO A 8 -29.83 -33.72 -25.46
N PHE A 9 -31.08 -33.28 -25.37
CA PHE A 9 -31.88 -33.05 -24.18
C PHE A 9 -31.75 -34.18 -23.14
N SER A 10 -31.75 -33.82 -21.84
CA SER A 10 -32.53 -34.53 -20.80
C SER A 10 -32.56 -33.79 -19.44
N ALA A 11 -33.76 -33.29 -19.14
CA ALA A 11 -34.51 -33.38 -17.89
C ALA A 11 -33.95 -32.85 -16.55
N ARG A 12 -34.59 -31.74 -16.13
CA ARG A 12 -35.02 -31.41 -14.76
C ARG A 12 -35.22 -32.61 -13.82
N ARG A 13 -34.76 -32.49 -12.57
CA ARG A 13 -35.53 -32.90 -11.39
C ARG A 13 -35.64 -31.76 -10.39
N ARG A 14 -36.88 -31.49 -10.00
CA ARG A 14 -37.34 -30.54 -8.98
C ARG A 14 -37.64 -31.32 -7.69
N ARG A 15 -37.36 -30.64 -6.56
CA ARG A 15 -38.09 -30.64 -5.27
C ARG A 15 -38.00 -31.88 -4.35
N GLY A 16 -37.71 -31.56 -3.09
CA GLY A 16 -38.12 -32.34 -1.92
C GLY A 16 -37.62 -31.69 -0.62
N PRO A 17 -38.49 -31.03 0.18
CA PRO A 17 -38.14 -30.42 1.47
C PRO A 17 -38.48 -31.36 2.63
N HIS A 18 -37.62 -31.46 3.64
CA HIS A 18 -37.89 -32.09 4.94
C HIS A 18 -36.71 -31.77 5.88
N ASN A 19 -36.82 -31.60 7.19
CA ASN A 19 -37.92 -31.42 8.12
C ASN A 19 -37.23 -30.96 9.42
N ARG A 20 -37.81 -30.01 10.16
CA ARG A 20 -37.37 -29.71 11.54
C ARG A 20 -38.07 -30.67 12.51
N PRO A 21 -37.35 -31.14 13.53
CA PRO A 21 -37.82 -31.02 14.91
C PRO A 21 -36.65 -30.50 15.79
N GLY A 22 -36.78 -29.96 16.98
CA GLY A 22 -37.87 -29.79 17.91
C GLY A 22 -37.30 -28.99 19.10
N ARG A 23 -38.17 -28.32 19.84
CA ARG A 23 -37.85 -27.46 20.98
C ARG A 23 -37.63 -28.26 22.27
N ARG A 24 -36.80 -27.67 23.14
CA ARG A 24 -36.76 -27.75 24.63
C ARG A 24 -36.15 -28.99 25.29
N ALA A 25 -35.04 -28.75 25.99
CA ALA A 25 -34.88 -29.15 27.38
C ALA A 25 -34.04 -28.09 28.11
N ALA A 26 -34.61 -27.52 29.17
CA ALA A 26 -33.90 -26.70 30.14
C ALA A 26 -33.11 -27.62 31.09
N ARG A 27 -31.88 -27.26 31.44
CA ARG A 27 -31.31 -27.61 32.74
C ARG A 27 -30.21 -26.62 33.14
N ARG A 28 -30.37 -26.12 34.36
CA ARG A 28 -29.42 -25.33 35.14
C ARG A 28 -28.10 -26.09 35.30
N ILE A 29 -26.98 -25.41 35.09
CA ILE A 29 -25.74 -25.65 35.84
C ILE A 29 -25.26 -24.28 36.30
N ALA A 30 -25.15 -24.13 37.61
CA ALA A 30 -24.59 -22.99 38.28
C ALA A 30 -23.05 -23.06 38.27
N ALA A 31 -22.44 -21.88 38.24
CA ALA A 31 -21.17 -21.47 38.85
C ALA A 31 -20.06 -22.53 39.04
N ALA A 32 -18.98 -22.41 38.27
CA ALA A 32 -17.60 -22.50 38.77
C ALA A 32 -16.60 -22.11 37.66
N GLY A 33 -15.64 -21.25 38.00
CA GLY A 33 -14.39 -21.12 37.26
C GLY A 33 -14.29 -19.93 36.31
N THR A 34 -14.09 -18.73 36.85
CA THR A 34 -13.34 -17.67 36.17
C THR A 34 -11.92 -18.18 35.91
N SER A 35 -11.69 -18.82 34.76
CA SER A 35 -10.35 -19.06 34.24
C SER A 35 -9.82 -17.72 33.75
N SER A 36 -9.14 -17.01 34.63
CA SER A 36 -8.30 -15.88 34.25
C SER A 36 -7.12 -16.43 33.47
N LEU A 37 -7.22 -16.43 32.14
CA LEU A 37 -6.03 -16.49 31.31
C LEU A 37 -5.11 -15.35 31.75
N PRO A 38 -3.81 -15.60 31.97
CA PRO A 38 -2.87 -14.51 32.24
C PRO A 38 -2.93 -13.53 31.06
N PRO A 39 -2.87 -12.21 31.30
CA PRO A 39 -2.76 -11.26 30.22
C PRO A 39 -1.56 -11.63 29.35
N PRO A 40 -1.65 -11.47 28.02
CA PRO A 40 -0.49 -11.68 27.16
C PRO A 40 0.68 -10.85 27.68
N PRO A 41 1.94 -11.35 27.57
CA PRO A 41 3.10 -10.58 27.96
C PRO A 41 3.05 -9.22 27.26
N PRO A 42 3.42 -8.11 27.93
CA PRO A 42 3.46 -6.81 27.29
C PRO A 42 4.31 -6.96 26.02
N SER A 43 3.69 -6.72 24.86
CA SER A 43 4.43 -6.65 23.61
C SER A 43 5.62 -5.74 23.83
N ALA A 44 6.77 -6.10 23.25
CA ALA A 44 7.97 -5.27 23.28
C ALA A 44 7.54 -3.83 22.98
N ARG A 45 7.57 -2.97 24.01
CA ARG A 45 7.03 -1.62 23.93
C ARG A 45 7.69 -0.96 22.74
N ALA A 46 6.91 -0.66 21.71
CA ALA A 46 7.36 0.21 20.64
C ALA A 46 7.98 1.45 21.31
N PRO A 47 9.16 1.92 20.84
CA PRO A 47 9.83 3.06 21.45
C PRO A 47 8.86 4.25 21.54
N PRO A 48 8.97 5.11 22.56
CA PRO A 48 8.08 6.26 22.70
C PRO A 48 8.35 7.27 21.57
N TYR A 49 7.71 7.07 20.43
CA TYR A 49 7.75 7.98 19.29
C TYR A 49 6.62 9.00 19.44
N ILE A 50 6.92 10.27 19.19
CA ILE A 50 5.88 11.31 19.08
C ILE A 50 5.51 11.37 17.60
N ALA A 51 4.68 10.44 17.18
CA ALA A 51 3.93 10.56 15.95
C ALA A 51 2.50 10.96 16.32
N TRP A 52 1.89 11.82 15.52
CA TRP A 52 0.49 12.13 15.66
C TRP A 52 -0.24 11.50 14.48
N ALA A 53 -1.27 10.72 14.80
CA ALA A 53 -2.22 10.27 13.81
C ALA A 53 -3.00 11.51 13.33
N LYS A 54 -2.84 11.86 12.06
CA LYS A 54 -3.69 12.83 11.38
C LYS A 54 -4.97 12.08 11.00
N SER A 55 -6.11 12.49 11.59
CA SER A 55 -7.40 12.03 11.09
C SER A 55 -7.63 12.65 9.72
N VAL A 56 -7.76 11.79 8.70
CA VAL A 56 -8.07 12.21 7.34
C VAL A 56 -9.47 11.71 7.00
N PRO A 57 -10.43 12.61 6.70
CA PRO A 57 -11.80 12.20 6.40
C PRO A 57 -11.86 11.13 5.30
N ASP A 58 -12.67 10.11 5.55
CA ASP A 58 -12.97 9.02 4.61
C ASP A 58 -11.76 8.18 4.14
N PHE A 59 -10.60 8.32 4.78
CA PHE A 59 -9.48 7.40 4.61
C PHE A 59 -9.56 6.29 5.67
N ALA A 60 -9.64 5.03 5.23
CA ALA A 60 -9.86 3.89 6.11
C ALA A 60 -8.63 3.53 6.99
N GLY A 61 -7.46 4.08 6.71
CA GLY A 61 -6.21 3.83 7.44
C GLY A 61 -5.81 4.96 8.38
N THR A 62 -4.66 4.78 9.04
CA THR A 62 -4.05 5.82 9.87
C THR A 62 -3.04 6.60 9.06
N VAL A 63 -3.17 7.93 9.00
CA VAL A 63 -2.13 8.80 8.43
C VAL A 63 -1.21 9.25 9.53
N ILE A 64 0.07 8.95 9.42
CA ILE A 64 1.09 9.21 10.42
C ILE A 64 2.03 10.29 9.89
N VAL A 65 2.05 11.44 10.56
CA VAL A 65 2.91 12.57 10.21
C VAL A 65 3.92 12.79 11.33
N HIS A 66 5.21 12.76 10.98
CA HIS A 66 6.30 12.97 11.93
C HIS A 66 6.76 14.42 11.86
N GLN A 67 6.77 15.13 13.00
CA GLN A 67 7.24 16.52 12.99
C GLN A 67 8.75 16.63 12.75
N GLY A 68 9.14 17.64 11.98
CA GLY A 68 10.52 18.12 11.91
C GLY A 68 11.07 18.65 13.25
N PRO A 69 12.36 19.04 13.30
CA PRO A 69 13.19 19.18 14.52
C PRO A 69 12.79 20.27 15.54
N GLY A 70 11.60 20.86 15.50
CA GLY A 70 11.23 22.04 16.29
C GLY A 70 10.73 21.85 17.73
N THR A 71 10.70 20.64 18.32
CA THR A 71 10.22 20.49 19.73
C THR A 71 11.16 19.59 20.55
N LYS A 72 11.44 20.02 21.80
CA LYS A 72 12.54 19.58 22.69
C LYS A 72 12.47 18.15 23.26
N LEU A 73 11.58 17.30 22.77
CA LEU A 73 11.56 15.88 23.16
C LEU A 73 12.50 15.11 22.23
N ARG A 74 13.11 14.00 22.69
CA ARG A 74 13.96 13.13 21.85
C ARG A 74 13.15 12.65 20.65
N LYS A 75 13.15 13.42 19.57
CA LYS A 75 12.40 13.16 18.33
C LYS A 75 13.17 12.14 17.52
N ILE A 76 12.65 10.92 17.46
CA ILE A 76 12.95 10.01 16.37
C ILE A 76 12.46 10.73 15.10
N SER A 77 13.36 10.99 14.16
CA SER A 77 13.00 11.62 12.90
C SER A 77 12.15 10.67 12.07
N ALA A 78 11.30 11.16 11.16
CA ALA A 78 10.55 10.25 10.28
C ALA A 78 11.46 9.33 9.46
N GLY A 79 12.66 9.82 9.11
CA GLY A 79 13.66 8.99 8.44
C GLY A 79 14.19 7.88 9.35
N ASP A 80 14.43 8.18 10.62
CA ASP A 80 14.86 7.18 11.60
C ASP A 80 13.78 6.11 11.80
N LEU A 81 12.49 6.49 11.78
CA LEU A 81 11.40 5.53 11.84
C LEU A 81 11.33 4.65 10.59
N ALA A 82 11.43 5.25 9.41
CA ALA A 82 11.44 4.50 8.16
C ALA A 82 12.59 3.50 8.14
N GLN A 83 13.80 3.92 8.51
CA GLN A 83 14.99 3.07 8.60
C GLN A 83 14.84 1.96 9.66
N ALA A 84 14.29 2.30 10.83
CA ALA A 84 13.96 1.30 11.85
C ALA A 84 12.94 0.29 11.33
N THR A 85 11.94 0.75 10.59
CA THR A 85 10.87 -0.09 10.01
C THR A 85 11.40 -1.00 8.90
N GLU A 86 12.32 -0.52 8.06
CA GLU A 86 13.04 -1.34 7.07
C GLU A 86 13.85 -2.47 7.72
N SER A 87 14.32 -2.24 8.94
CA SER A 87 15.07 -3.21 9.74
C SER A 87 14.19 -4.19 10.52
N MET A 88 12.88 -3.95 10.60
CA MET A 88 11.96 -4.85 11.29
C MET A 88 11.76 -6.16 10.52
N PRO A 89 11.53 -7.28 11.22
CA PRO A 89 11.10 -8.52 10.57
C PRO A 89 9.83 -8.29 9.76
N LEU A 90 9.80 -8.84 8.54
CA LEU A 90 8.61 -8.79 7.67
C LEU A 90 7.48 -9.66 8.20
N GLU A 91 7.79 -10.59 9.12
CA GLU A 91 6.82 -11.40 9.84
C GLU A 91 7.22 -11.47 11.31
N GLU A 92 6.27 -11.17 12.21
CA GLU A 92 6.50 -11.22 13.64
C GLU A 92 5.19 -11.44 14.38
N ASN A 93 5.14 -12.39 15.32
CA ASN A 93 3.96 -12.68 16.15
C ASN A 93 2.66 -12.93 15.36
N GLY A 94 2.78 -13.51 14.15
CA GLY A 94 1.64 -13.73 13.27
C GLY A 94 1.15 -12.47 12.55
N GLN A 95 1.86 -11.35 12.61
CA GLN A 95 1.60 -10.19 11.77
C GLN A 95 2.55 -10.20 10.57
N VAL A 96 2.00 -10.03 9.37
CA VAL A 96 2.73 -9.93 8.10
C VAL A 96 2.78 -8.46 7.68
N ARG A 97 4.00 -7.93 7.48
CA ARG A 97 4.23 -6.54 7.09
C ARG A 97 4.51 -6.43 5.60
N HIS A 98 3.74 -5.59 4.92
CA HIS A 98 3.96 -5.21 3.52
C HIS A 98 4.35 -3.72 3.48
N MET A 99 5.59 -3.43 3.10
CA MET A 99 6.11 -2.08 3.03
C MET A 99 6.15 -1.59 1.59
N PHE A 100 5.73 -0.34 1.38
CA PHE A 100 5.70 0.33 0.09
C PHE A 100 6.29 1.73 0.21
N PHE A 101 7.17 2.10 -0.71
CA PHE A 101 7.65 3.47 -0.92
C PHE A 101 7.15 3.97 -2.27
N THR A 102 6.76 5.23 -2.32
CA THR A 102 6.21 5.85 -3.52
C THR A 102 6.91 7.16 -3.82
N ASP A 103 7.14 7.41 -5.10
CA ASP A 103 7.62 8.69 -5.61
C ASP A 103 7.02 8.97 -7.00
N ALA A 104 7.01 10.24 -7.40
CA ALA A 104 6.66 10.64 -8.75
C ALA A 104 7.67 11.61 -9.35
N SER A 105 7.94 11.46 -10.64
CA SER A 105 8.88 12.31 -11.36
C SER A 105 8.31 12.77 -12.69
N VAL A 106 8.79 13.92 -13.17
CA VAL A 106 8.41 14.47 -14.46
C VAL A 106 9.66 14.82 -15.24
N ALA A 107 9.83 14.21 -16.41
CA ALA A 107 10.88 14.59 -17.33
C ALA A 107 10.37 15.69 -18.26
N GLY A 108 11.11 16.80 -18.34
CA GLY A 108 10.94 17.83 -19.35
C GLY A 108 12.04 17.70 -20.40
N ARG A 109 11.73 17.17 -21.58
CA ARG A 109 12.62 17.25 -22.74
C ARG A 109 11.83 17.82 -23.92
N SER A 110 12.35 18.91 -24.49
CA SER A 110 11.99 19.33 -25.84
C SER A 110 12.99 18.65 -26.76
N SER A 111 12.56 17.58 -27.43
CA SER A 111 13.31 17.02 -28.58
C SER A 111 13.13 17.88 -29.82
N SER A 112 12.13 18.77 -29.84
CA SER A 112 11.83 19.69 -30.92
C SER A 112 11.51 21.09 -30.38
N PRO A 113 12.16 22.16 -30.87
CA PRO A 113 11.83 23.55 -30.50
C PRO A 113 10.44 23.99 -30.98
N LEU A 114 9.73 23.15 -31.76
CA LEU A 114 8.39 23.42 -32.29
C LEU A 114 7.28 22.65 -31.56
N GLU A 115 7.60 21.69 -30.70
CA GLU A 115 6.60 21.01 -29.88
C GLU A 115 6.49 21.67 -28.50
N PRO A 116 5.27 21.94 -27.99
CA PRO A 116 5.10 22.39 -26.61
C PRO A 116 5.79 21.37 -25.71
N MET A 117 6.65 21.84 -24.78
CA MET A 117 7.48 20.97 -23.94
C MET A 117 6.67 19.81 -23.37
N GLY A 118 6.83 18.62 -23.97
CA GLY A 118 6.17 17.42 -23.51
C GLY A 118 6.68 17.11 -22.12
N ARG A 119 5.78 17.16 -21.14
CA ARG A 119 6.06 16.67 -19.79
C ARG A 119 5.66 15.21 -19.72
N TRP A 120 6.60 14.38 -19.29
CA TRP A 120 6.43 12.94 -19.22
C TRP A 120 6.41 12.50 -17.75
N PRO A 121 5.24 12.54 -17.10
CA PRO A 121 5.12 12.13 -15.72
C PRO A 121 5.22 10.61 -15.60
N ALA A 122 5.95 10.14 -14.59
CA ALA A 122 6.01 8.75 -14.19
C ALA A 122 5.86 8.62 -12.68
N LEU A 123 5.31 7.49 -12.27
CA LEU A 123 5.13 7.11 -10.88
C LEU A 123 5.99 5.89 -10.61
N ALA A 124 6.53 5.77 -9.41
CA ALA A 124 7.22 4.58 -8.95
C ALA A 124 6.57 4.06 -7.66
N VAL A 125 6.46 2.74 -7.59
CA VAL A 125 6.17 2.04 -6.34
C VAL A 125 7.27 1.01 -6.13
N VAL A 126 7.91 1.08 -4.97
CA VAL A 126 8.91 0.14 -4.50
C VAL A 126 8.34 -0.57 -3.28
N TRP A 127 8.55 -1.87 -3.16
CA TRP A 127 7.98 -2.65 -2.06
C TRP A 127 8.87 -3.78 -1.57
N ARG A 128 8.57 -4.20 -0.36
CA ARG A 128 9.15 -5.37 0.31
C ARG A 128 8.06 -6.08 1.11
N SER A 129 8.02 -7.40 1.04
CA SER A 129 7.09 -8.23 1.80
C SER A 129 7.69 -9.62 2.03
N PRO A 130 7.11 -10.50 2.86
CA PRO A 130 7.77 -11.78 3.15
C PRO A 130 8.02 -12.65 1.92
N ARG A 131 7.12 -12.59 0.93
CA ARG A 131 7.28 -13.26 -0.36
C ARG A 131 8.35 -12.61 -1.25
N TYR A 132 8.64 -11.34 -1.00
CA TYR A 132 9.58 -10.52 -1.76
C TYR A 132 10.50 -9.79 -0.77
N PRO A 133 11.44 -10.51 -0.12
CA PRO A 133 12.23 -9.98 0.99
C PRO A 133 13.31 -8.99 0.54
N ARG A 134 13.44 -8.74 -0.76
CA ARG A 134 14.29 -7.70 -1.36
C ARG A 134 13.43 -6.57 -1.88
N TRP A 135 14.02 -5.39 -2.09
CA TRP A 135 13.33 -4.32 -2.79
C TRP A 135 12.94 -4.77 -4.19
N ASN A 136 11.66 -4.59 -4.51
CA ASN A 136 11.10 -4.79 -5.84
C ASN A 136 10.44 -3.48 -6.25
N GLY A 137 10.46 -3.15 -7.54
CA GLY A 137 9.91 -1.88 -8.02
C GLY A 137 9.08 -2.07 -9.28
N GLN A 138 8.09 -1.20 -9.44
CA GLN A 138 7.31 -1.07 -10.66
C GLN A 138 7.04 0.39 -10.93
N ALA A 139 7.29 0.81 -12.17
CA ALA A 139 6.95 2.13 -12.65
C ALA A 139 5.62 2.13 -13.41
N PHE A 140 4.93 3.26 -13.38
CA PHE A 140 3.66 3.50 -14.05
C PHE A 140 3.72 4.82 -14.81
N PRO A 141 2.99 4.96 -15.93
CA PRO A 141 2.81 6.28 -16.53
C PRO A 141 1.96 7.13 -15.58
N GLY A 142 2.36 8.38 -15.36
CA GLY A 142 1.53 9.34 -14.63
C GLY A 142 0.41 9.89 -15.53
N SER A 143 -0.66 10.41 -14.91
CA SER A 143 -1.76 11.02 -15.67
C SER A 143 -1.30 12.28 -16.44
N GLY A 144 -1.25 12.16 -17.76
CA GLY A 144 -0.52 13.05 -18.70
C GLY A 144 -1.10 14.43 -19.00
N ARG A 145 -1.71 15.14 -18.04
CA ARG A 145 -2.08 16.57 -18.21
C ARG A 145 -1.84 17.42 -16.96
N THR A 146 -1.53 16.80 -15.83
CA THR A 146 -1.37 17.45 -14.51
C THR A 146 0.09 17.58 -14.11
N ALA A 147 1.01 17.59 -15.08
CA ALA A 147 2.44 17.72 -14.81
C ALA A 147 2.83 19.06 -14.15
N ASP A 148 1.89 19.99 -13.98
CA ASP A 148 2.04 21.22 -13.21
C ASP A 148 1.75 21.06 -11.70
N ASN A 149 1.21 19.92 -11.27
CA ASN A 149 0.93 19.64 -9.87
C ASN A 149 1.54 18.30 -9.46
N THR A 150 2.80 18.35 -9.05
CA THR A 150 3.54 17.18 -8.53
C THR A 150 2.76 16.49 -7.41
N GLY A 151 2.07 17.23 -6.54
CA GLY A 151 1.24 16.65 -5.47
C GLY A 151 0.11 15.72 -5.95
N VAL A 152 -0.42 15.91 -7.17
CA VAL A 152 -1.39 14.97 -7.77
C VAL A 152 -0.71 13.67 -8.18
N LEU A 153 0.46 13.76 -8.80
CA LEU A 153 1.22 12.59 -9.23
C LEU A 153 1.71 11.78 -8.03
N GLU A 154 2.19 12.45 -6.99
CA GLU A 154 2.59 11.81 -5.73
C GLU A 154 1.42 11.05 -5.09
N LEU A 155 0.22 11.66 -5.07
CA LEU A 155 -0.96 10.98 -4.55
C LEU A 155 -1.43 9.83 -5.47
N GLU A 156 -1.24 9.97 -6.78
CA GLU A 156 -1.48 8.89 -7.75
C GLU A 156 -0.54 7.70 -7.48
N ALA A 157 0.73 7.95 -7.16
CA ALA A 157 1.70 6.92 -6.78
C ALA A 157 1.28 6.19 -5.50
N VAL A 158 0.80 6.91 -4.48
CA VAL A 158 0.18 6.31 -3.28
C VAL A 158 -1.00 5.40 -3.65
N GLY A 159 -1.88 5.87 -4.55
CA GLY A 159 -2.99 5.06 -5.04
C GLY A 159 -2.54 3.77 -5.74
N LYS A 160 -1.46 3.81 -6.52
CA LYS A 160 -0.85 2.60 -7.13
C LYS A 160 -0.26 1.66 -6.10
N ALA A 161 0.37 2.18 -5.05
CA ALA A 161 0.88 1.36 -3.96
C ALA A 161 -0.23 0.60 -3.24
N LEU A 162 -1.35 1.26 -2.92
CA LEU A 162 -2.50 0.60 -2.29
C LEU A 162 -3.13 -0.48 -3.19
N GLN A 163 -3.22 -0.21 -4.50
CA GLN A 163 -3.69 -1.20 -5.47
C GLN A 163 -2.78 -2.43 -5.54
N LEU A 164 -1.46 -2.23 -5.55
CA LEU A 164 -0.48 -3.32 -5.50
C LEU A 164 -0.58 -4.09 -4.18
N ALA A 165 -0.63 -3.38 -3.06
CA ALA A 165 -0.79 -3.95 -1.72
C ALA A 165 -2.02 -4.85 -1.63
N TYR A 166 -3.17 -4.39 -2.15
CA TYR A 166 -4.39 -5.19 -2.19
C TYR A 166 -4.19 -6.52 -2.91
N SER A 167 -3.51 -6.50 -4.06
CA SER A 167 -3.21 -7.73 -4.82
C SER A 167 -2.27 -8.67 -4.07
N ARG A 168 -1.33 -8.12 -3.27
CA ARG A 168 -0.37 -8.92 -2.50
C ARG A 168 -0.97 -9.52 -1.24
N VAL A 169 -1.82 -8.77 -0.54
CA VAL A 169 -2.62 -9.31 0.56
C VAL A 169 -3.54 -10.42 0.04
N ALA A 170 -4.18 -10.26 -1.12
CA ALA A 170 -5.01 -11.33 -1.73
C ALA A 170 -4.23 -12.59 -2.08
N GLY A 171 -2.99 -12.43 -2.54
CA GLY A 171 -2.16 -13.53 -3.03
C GLY A 171 -1.46 -14.29 -1.91
N ASP A 172 -1.56 -13.82 -0.68
CA ASP A 172 -0.93 -14.44 0.49
C ASP A 172 -1.89 -15.43 1.14
N GLN A 173 -1.88 -16.68 0.67
CA GLN A 173 -2.76 -17.78 1.11
C GLN A 173 -2.59 -18.20 2.58
N ARG A 174 -1.78 -17.48 3.36
CA ARG A 174 -1.66 -17.67 4.82
C ARG A 174 -2.86 -17.13 5.60
N GLU A 175 -3.90 -16.70 4.88
CA GLU A 175 -5.21 -16.08 5.19
C GLU A 175 -5.96 -16.44 6.48
N HIS A 176 -5.52 -17.39 7.31
CA HIS A 176 -6.27 -17.80 8.51
C HIS A 176 -5.54 -17.63 9.84
N ARG A 177 -4.24 -17.30 9.84
CA ARG A 177 -3.49 -17.13 11.09
C ARG A 177 -2.77 -15.81 11.20
N HIS A 178 -2.76 -14.99 10.15
CA HIS A 178 -1.94 -13.79 10.13
C HIS A 178 -2.76 -12.53 9.91
N SER A 179 -2.49 -11.51 10.72
CA SER A 179 -2.94 -10.15 10.44
C SER A 179 -1.98 -9.51 9.43
N HIS A 180 -2.51 -8.67 8.56
CA HIS A 180 -1.68 -7.94 7.59
C HIS A 180 -1.54 -6.49 8.01
N LEU A 181 -0.33 -5.97 8.00
CA LEU A 181 -0.03 -4.56 8.18
C LEU A 181 0.56 -4.02 6.88
N VAL A 182 -0.14 -3.07 6.25
CA VAL A 182 0.30 -2.38 5.04
C VAL A 182 0.83 -1.01 5.44
N LEU A 183 2.10 -0.77 5.12
CA LEU A 183 2.83 0.45 5.41
C LEU A 183 3.15 1.13 4.08
N VAL A 184 2.62 2.34 3.85
CA VAL A 184 2.94 3.14 2.67
C VAL A 184 3.71 4.38 3.10
N PHE A 185 4.87 4.62 2.50
CA PHE A 185 5.74 5.76 2.77
C PHE A 185 5.78 6.67 1.55
N THR A 186 5.61 7.97 1.78
CA THR A 186 5.74 9.03 0.76
C THR A 186 6.47 10.22 1.36
N ASP A 187 7.28 10.90 0.57
CA ASP A 187 7.92 12.15 0.95
C ASP A 187 7.19 13.42 0.48
N SER A 188 6.00 13.24 -0.08
CA SER A 188 5.16 14.34 -0.50
C SER A 188 4.19 14.79 0.59
N GLN A 189 4.61 15.81 1.34
CA GLN A 189 3.70 16.51 2.27
C GLN A 189 2.47 17.05 1.53
N THR A 190 2.63 17.49 0.27
CA THR A 190 1.54 17.97 -0.57
C THR A 190 0.51 16.88 -0.87
N ALA A 191 0.93 15.62 -1.10
CA ALA A 191 0.01 14.50 -1.27
C ALA A 191 -0.81 14.24 0.00
N ILE A 192 -0.16 14.25 1.17
CA ILE A 192 -0.81 14.08 2.47
C ILE A 192 -1.82 15.20 2.76
N ASP A 193 -1.44 16.44 2.48
CA ASP A 193 -2.34 17.58 2.69
C ASP A 193 -3.50 17.56 1.71
N ARG A 194 -3.26 17.20 0.45
CA ARG A 194 -4.30 17.05 -0.57
C ARG A 194 -5.33 16.00 -0.20
N LEU A 195 -4.90 14.86 0.35
CA LEU A 195 -5.80 13.82 0.86
C LEU A 195 -6.75 14.37 1.94
N SER A 196 -6.31 15.36 2.71
CA SER A 196 -7.13 16.01 3.76
C SER A 196 -7.99 17.15 3.23
N LEU A 197 -7.47 17.95 2.30
CA LEU A 197 -8.06 19.23 1.88
C LEU A 197 -9.02 19.11 0.70
N VAL A 198 -8.88 18.07 -0.13
CA VAL A 198 -9.66 17.94 -1.38
C VAL A 198 -10.31 16.55 -1.51
N PRO A 199 -11.17 16.13 -0.57
CA PRO A 199 -11.67 14.74 -0.44
C PRO A 199 -12.44 14.22 -1.67
N PHE A 200 -12.92 15.11 -2.54
CA PHE A 200 -13.70 14.73 -3.72
C PHE A 200 -12.88 14.62 -5.01
N ALA A 201 -11.57 14.94 -4.97
CA ALA A 201 -10.72 14.84 -6.15
C ALA A 201 -10.59 13.38 -6.63
N PRO A 202 -10.53 13.12 -7.95
CA PRO A 202 -10.46 11.75 -8.47
C PRO A 202 -9.29 10.91 -7.92
N ASP A 203 -8.12 11.54 -7.76
CA ASP A 203 -6.92 10.94 -7.18
C ASP A 203 -7.10 10.58 -5.70
N VAL A 204 -7.75 11.45 -4.92
CA VAL A 204 -8.12 11.19 -3.52
C VAL A 204 -9.11 10.03 -3.42
N LYS A 205 -10.16 10.01 -4.25
CA LYS A 205 -11.14 8.92 -4.28
C LYS A 205 -10.50 7.58 -4.60
N ASN A 206 -9.50 7.55 -5.47
CA ASN A 206 -8.76 6.31 -5.77
C ASN A 206 -7.99 5.81 -4.54
N VAL A 207 -7.30 6.69 -3.81
CA VAL A 207 -6.60 6.34 -2.56
C VAL A 207 -7.58 5.84 -1.50
N GLN A 208 -8.69 6.55 -1.28
CA GLN A 208 -9.74 6.15 -0.34
C GLN A 208 -10.36 4.81 -0.72
N HIS A 209 -10.67 4.59 -2.00
CA HIS A 209 -11.23 3.34 -2.49
C HIS A 209 -10.32 2.14 -2.20
N TRP A 210 -9.04 2.23 -2.56
CA TRP A 210 -8.11 1.12 -2.33
C TRP A 210 -7.78 0.94 -0.84
N GLY A 211 -7.70 2.04 -0.08
CA GLY A 211 -7.54 2.00 1.37
C GLY A 211 -8.69 1.24 2.04
N GLN A 212 -9.93 1.57 1.70
CA GLN A 212 -11.11 0.86 2.21
C GLN A 212 -11.08 -0.62 1.85
N ARG A 213 -10.73 -0.97 0.60
CA ARG A 213 -10.65 -2.37 0.18
C ARG A 213 -9.60 -3.19 0.93
N LEU A 214 -8.51 -2.58 1.38
CA LEU A 214 -7.52 -3.24 2.24
C LEU A 214 -8.08 -3.51 3.63
N VAL A 215 -8.73 -2.52 4.24
CA VAL A 215 -9.35 -2.65 5.56
C VAL A 215 -10.51 -3.66 5.55
N ASP A 216 -11.32 -3.67 4.50
CA ASP A 216 -12.40 -4.66 4.31
C ASP A 216 -11.87 -6.11 4.23
N ARG A 217 -10.58 -6.28 3.94
CA ARG A 217 -9.88 -7.57 3.96
C ARG A 217 -9.22 -7.89 5.31
N GLY A 218 -9.41 -7.05 6.32
CA GLY A 218 -8.80 -7.22 7.64
C GLY A 218 -7.33 -6.81 7.70
N ALA A 219 -6.83 -6.02 6.73
CA ALA A 219 -5.51 -5.43 6.83
C ALA A 219 -5.56 -4.13 7.65
N GLU A 220 -4.57 -3.95 8.51
CA GLU A 220 -4.23 -2.65 9.09
C GLU A 220 -3.49 -1.83 8.02
N LEU A 221 -3.81 -0.55 7.90
CA LEU A 221 -3.22 0.34 6.90
C LEU A 221 -2.67 1.59 7.57
N GLU A 222 -1.39 1.88 7.29
CA GLU A 222 -0.72 3.10 7.71
C GLU A 222 -0.08 3.82 6.52
N LEU A 223 -0.31 5.13 6.44
CA LEU A 223 0.34 6.02 5.48
C LEU A 223 1.27 6.97 6.23
N HIS A 224 2.56 6.88 5.96
CA HIS A 224 3.63 7.58 6.66
C HIS A 224 4.23 8.66 5.76
N TYR A 225 4.34 9.87 6.30
CA TYR A 225 5.19 10.90 5.69
C TYR A 225 6.65 10.70 6.10
N VAL A 226 7.56 10.62 5.13
CA VAL A 226 9.01 10.56 5.36
C VAL A 226 9.70 11.75 4.70
N PRO A 227 10.68 12.42 5.33
CA PRO A 227 11.40 13.48 4.66
C PRO A 227 12.23 12.89 3.51
N GLY A 228 12.11 13.48 2.33
CA GLY A 228 12.94 13.12 1.17
C GLY A 228 14.43 13.33 1.45
N HIS A 229 15.27 12.60 0.69
CA HIS A 229 16.74 12.70 0.72
C HIS A 229 17.39 12.48 2.10
N ARG A 230 16.98 11.42 2.81
CA ARG A 230 17.54 11.03 4.12
C ARG A 230 18.13 9.62 4.17
N ASP A 231 18.71 9.14 3.08
CA ASP A 231 19.37 7.83 3.03
C ASP A 231 18.42 6.65 3.40
N ILE A 232 17.12 6.80 3.12
CA ILE A 232 16.13 5.74 3.30
C ILE A 232 16.10 4.91 2.03
N SER A 233 16.61 3.68 2.10
CA SER A 233 16.86 2.83 0.93
C SER A 233 15.62 2.70 0.03
N GLY A 234 14.45 2.39 0.60
CA GLY A 234 13.21 2.25 -0.17
C GLY A 234 12.79 3.54 -0.88
N ASN A 235 12.98 4.71 -0.25
CA ASN A 235 12.62 6.01 -0.82
C ASN A 235 13.57 6.38 -1.98
N GLU A 236 14.87 6.15 -1.80
CA GLU A 236 15.86 6.43 -2.85
C GLU A 236 15.66 5.54 -4.08
N VAL A 237 15.33 4.27 -3.88
CA VAL A 237 15.01 3.36 -4.98
C VAL A 237 13.73 3.83 -5.69
N ALA A 238 12.74 4.34 -4.96
CA ALA A 238 11.52 4.89 -5.57
C ALA A 238 11.82 6.14 -6.41
N ASP A 239 12.61 7.09 -5.88
CA ASP A 239 13.04 8.31 -6.59
C ASP A 239 13.82 7.99 -7.86
N GLN A 240 14.80 7.10 -7.77
CA GLN A 240 15.58 6.67 -8.93
C GLN A 240 14.70 5.97 -9.98
N LEU A 241 13.76 5.12 -9.55
CA LEU A 241 12.85 4.43 -10.45
C LEU A 241 11.90 5.40 -11.15
N ALA A 242 11.36 6.39 -10.43
CA ALA A 242 10.46 7.40 -10.98
C ALA A 242 11.19 8.25 -12.02
N LYS A 243 12.41 8.72 -11.72
CA LYS A 243 13.25 9.47 -12.67
C LYS A 243 13.62 8.64 -13.89
N ALA A 244 14.02 7.38 -13.71
CA ALA A 244 14.36 6.49 -14.83
C ALA A 244 13.14 6.27 -15.73
N ALA A 245 11.96 6.06 -15.14
CA ALA A 245 10.71 5.88 -15.86
C ALA A 245 10.28 7.13 -16.63
N ALA A 246 10.35 8.31 -16.01
CA ALA A 246 10.04 9.57 -16.65
C ALA A 246 10.94 9.84 -17.87
N ASN A 247 12.24 9.54 -17.74
CA ASN A 247 13.18 9.63 -18.85
C ASN A 247 12.91 8.61 -19.96
N CYS A 248 12.55 7.36 -19.62
CA CYS A 248 12.17 6.37 -20.63
C CYS A 248 10.95 6.84 -21.43
N LEU A 249 9.92 7.37 -20.76
CA LEU A 249 8.75 7.96 -21.42
C LEU A 249 9.14 9.13 -22.33
N ALA A 250 10.00 10.03 -21.85
CA ALA A 250 10.48 11.17 -22.63
C ALA A 250 11.28 10.75 -23.88
N ASP A 251 11.97 9.61 -23.82
CA ASP A 251 12.71 9.04 -24.94
C ASP A 251 11.82 8.13 -25.84
N GLY A 252 10.52 8.01 -25.56
CA GLY A 252 9.62 7.11 -26.30
C GLY A 252 9.88 5.62 -26.07
N ARG A 253 10.58 5.27 -24.99
CA ARG A 253 10.95 3.90 -24.60
C ARG A 253 9.92 3.26 -23.67
N SER A 254 9.97 1.94 -23.57
CA SER A 254 9.05 1.19 -22.72
C SER A 254 9.38 1.40 -21.23
N LEU A 255 8.36 1.53 -20.38
CA LEU A 255 8.52 1.56 -18.92
C LEU A 255 9.15 0.28 -18.36
N SER A 256 9.03 -0.85 -19.06
CA SER A 256 9.72 -2.09 -18.67
C SER A 256 11.25 -2.00 -18.78
N GLU A 257 11.75 -1.00 -19.52
CA GLU A 257 13.18 -0.69 -19.61
C GLU A 257 13.65 0.23 -18.49
N ALA A 258 12.73 0.84 -17.73
CA ALA A 258 13.06 1.60 -16.55
C ALA A 258 13.65 0.63 -15.51
N ARG A 259 14.97 0.73 -15.32
CA ARG A 259 15.71 -0.05 -14.33
C ARG A 259 16.38 0.90 -13.38
N VAL A 260 16.24 0.62 -12.09
CA VAL A 260 17.17 1.14 -11.10
C VAL A 260 18.46 0.38 -11.32
N ARG A 261 19.53 1.08 -11.70
CA ARG A 261 20.83 0.46 -12.02
C ARG A 261 21.44 -0.28 -10.82
N ASP A 262 20.94 0.01 -9.61
CA ASP A 262 21.55 -0.34 -8.34
C ASP A 262 20.61 -1.09 -7.35
N LEU A 263 19.56 -1.77 -7.82
CA LEU A 263 18.78 -2.69 -6.93
C LEU A 263 19.68 -3.79 -6.31
N ASP A 264 20.84 -4.03 -6.90
CA ASP A 264 21.86 -4.94 -6.38
C ASP A 264 22.84 -4.30 -5.38
N TRP A 265 22.90 -2.97 -5.26
CA TRP A 265 23.87 -2.28 -4.39
C TRP A 265 23.47 -2.24 -2.91
N PHE A 266 22.17 -2.33 -2.60
CA PHE A 266 21.67 -2.50 -1.22
C PHE A 266 21.76 -3.95 -0.71
N GLN A 267 22.52 -4.83 -1.39
CA GLN A 267 22.68 -6.25 -1.05
C GLN A 267 23.93 -6.58 -0.22
N ALA A 268 24.64 -5.59 0.31
CA ALA A 268 25.83 -5.79 1.16
C ALA A 268 25.51 -5.61 2.66
#